data_AF-A0A6G0Z4M0-F1
#
_entry.id   AF-A0A6G0Z4M0-F1
#
_cell.length_a   1.000
_cell.length_b   1.000
_cell.length_c   1.000
_cell.angle_alpha   90.00
_cell.angle_beta   90.00
_cell.angle_gamma   90.00
#
_symmetry.space_group_name_H-M   'P 1'
#
loop_
_entity.id
_entity.type
_entity.pdbx_description
1 polymer ?
#
loop_
_entity_poly.entity_id
_entity_poly.type
_entity_poly.pdbx_seq_one_letter_code
_entity_poly.pdbx_strand_id
1 'polypeptide(L)' 'MLRIGRYNNSAKQKYFGEDAFKCTQCGRTYRRKKNVISHMKYECNKDPQFVCTICGKATYYRSNFKKHMAVTHQIYMT' A
#
# COMPACT_ATOMS: atom_id res chain seq x y z
N MET A 1 3.78 -33.46 -9.91
CA MET A 1 4.55 -32.24 -9.58
C MET A 1 3.76 -31.02 -10.05
N LEU A 2 2.90 -30.45 -9.21
CA LEU A 2 2.12 -29.26 -9.57
C LEU A 2 2.99 -28.03 -9.31
N ARG A 3 3.53 -27.44 -10.38
CA ARG A 3 4.14 -26.11 -10.32
C ARG A 3 3.02 -25.12 -10.03
N ILE A 4 2.86 -24.77 -8.76
CA ILE A 4 2.10 -23.58 -8.35
C ILE A 4 2.79 -22.42 -9.06
N GLY A 5 2.10 -21.85 -10.06
CA GLY A 5 2.59 -20.69 -10.79
C GLY A 5 2.96 -19.63 -9.78
N ARG A 6 4.24 -19.25 -9.73
CA ARG A 6 4.67 -18.07 -8.99
C ARG A 6 3.92 -16.90 -9.63
N TYR A 7 2.93 -16.34 -8.94
CA TYR A 7 2.42 -15.02 -9.24
C TYR A 7 3.58 -14.05 -9.00
N ASN A 8 4.44 -13.91 -10.01
CA ASN A 8 5.45 -12.88 -10.06
C ASN A 8 4.72 -11.57 -10.30
N ASN A 9 4.12 -11.02 -9.25
CA ASN A 9 3.83 -9.60 -9.20
C ASN A 9 5.18 -8.91 -9.00
N SER A 10 5.97 -8.86 -10.08
CA SER A 10 7.20 -8.09 -10.16
C SER A 10 6.79 -6.64 -9.99
N ALA A 11 6.70 -6.21 -8.73
CA ALA A 11 6.62 -4.80 -8.37
C ALA A 11 7.75 -4.12 -9.13
N LYS A 12 7.41 -3.35 -10.18
CA LYS A 12 8.38 -2.58 -10.97
C LYS A 12 9.16 -1.73 -9.98
N GLN A 13 10.35 -2.19 -9.60
CA GLN A 13 11.19 -1.51 -8.64
C GLN A 13 11.72 -0.26 -9.33
N LYS A 14 11.07 0.86 -9.07
CA LYS A 14 11.47 2.16 -9.60
C LYS A 14 12.77 2.55 -8.90
N TYR A 15 13.89 2.45 -9.63
CA TYR A 15 15.19 2.82 -9.12
C TYR A 15 15.29 4.35 -9.10
N PHE A 16 15.58 4.92 -7.93
CA PHE A 16 15.64 6.37 -7.72
C PHE A 16 17.09 6.89 -7.59
N GLY A 17 18.09 6.06 -7.90
CA GLY A 17 19.50 6.40 -7.71
C GLY A 17 19.94 6.33 -6.24
N GLU A 18 21.10 6.91 -5.96
CA GLU A 18 21.77 6.87 -4.64
C GLU A 18 21.03 7.70 -3.57
N ASP A 19 20.23 8.69 -3.97
CA ASP A 19 19.41 9.54 -3.07
C ASP A 19 18.06 8.91 -2.67
N ALA A 20 17.89 7.61 -2.92
CA ALA A 20 16.66 6.90 -2.58
C ALA A 20 16.56 6.60 -1.08
N PHE A 21 15.37 6.76 -0.51
CA PHE A 21 15.08 6.34 0.86
C PHE A 21 14.58 4.90 0.87
N LYS A 22 15.38 3.97 1.39
CA LYS A 22 15.07 2.52 1.43
C LYS A 22 14.38 2.14 2.75
N CYS A 23 13.32 1.34 2.67
CA CYS A 23 12.73 0.67 3.82
C CYS A 23 13.65 -0.47 4.26
N THR A 24 14.09 -0.45 5.51
CA THR A 24 15.02 -1.46 6.06
C THR A 24 14.36 -2.83 6.25
N GLN A 25 13.04 -2.88 6.37
CA GLN A 25 12.31 -4.12 6.63
C GLN A 25 11.95 -4.90 5.37
N CYS A 26 11.57 -4.22 4.28
CA CYS A 26 11.10 -4.87 3.04
C CYS A 26 11.92 -4.52 1.79
N GLY A 27 12.90 -3.62 1.91
CA GLY A 27 13.79 -3.23 0.82
C GLY A 27 13.19 -2.28 -0.24
N ARG A 28 11.91 -1.91 -0.15
CA ARG A 28 11.29 -0.95 -1.08
C ARG A 28 11.95 0.43 -1.00
N THR A 29 12.09 1.08 -2.14
CA THR A 29 12.72 2.39 -2.28
C THR A 29 11.69 3.49 -2.53
N TYR A 30 11.95 4.68 -1.98
CA TYR A 30 11.08 5.84 -2.07
C TYR A 30 11.87 7.09 -2.44
N ARG A 31 11.32 7.93 -3.32
CA ARG A 31 11.94 9.21 -3.70
C ARG A 31 12.05 10.22 -2.56
N ARG A 32 11.19 10.13 -1.54
CA ARG A 32 11.09 11.12 -0.46
C ARG A 32 11.07 10.44 0.91
N LYS A 33 11.81 11.00 1.88
CA LYS A 33 11.86 10.53 3.27
C LYS A 33 10.48 10.36 3.90
N LYS A 34 9.58 11.33 3.70
CA LYS A 34 8.20 11.25 4.23
C LYS A 34 7.43 10.01 3.73
N ASN A 35 7.72 9.52 2.53
CA ASN A 35 7.02 8.37 1.97
C ASN A 35 7.50 7.07 2.60
N VAL A 36 8.81 6.89 2.83
CA VAL A 36 9.32 5.70 3.53
C VAL A 36 8.85 5.67 4.98
N ILE A 37 8.77 6.83 5.65
CA ILE A 37 8.25 6.93 7.03
C ILE A 37 6.79 6.49 7.08
N SER A 38 5.92 7.02 6.20
CA SER A 38 4.51 6.60 6.14
C SER A 38 4.36 5.12 5.81
N HIS A 39 5.15 4.62 4.86
CA HIS A 39 5.16 3.20 4.53
C HIS A 39 5.51 2.32 5.74
N MET A 40 6.61 2.62 6.45
CA MET A 40 6.99 1.88 7.66
C MET A 40 5.91 1.95 8.75
N LYS A 41 5.27 3.12 8.89
CA LYS A 41 4.27 3.34 9.93
C LYS A 41 2.97 2.57 9.68
N TYR A 42 2.50 2.49 8.43
CA TYR A 42 1.15 2.02 8.13
C TYR A 42 1.08 0.75 7.27
N GLU A 43 2.08 0.48 6.43
CA GLU A 43 2.00 -0.58 5.41
C GLU A 43 2.99 -1.72 5.66
N CYS A 44 4.21 -1.41 6.09
CA CYS A 44 5.28 -2.41 6.12
C CYS A 44 4.99 -3.47 7.17
N ASN A 45 4.85 -4.72 6.72
CA ASN A 45 4.52 -5.88 7.56
C ASN A 45 3.24 -5.66 8.39
N LYS A 46 2.28 -4.92 7.84
CA LYS A 46 0.98 -4.65 8.44
C LYS A 46 -0.11 -4.99 7.45
N ASP A 47 -1.26 -5.38 7.96
CA ASP A 47 -2.46 -5.53 7.15
C ASP A 47 -3.19 -4.19 6.99
N PRO A 48 -3.95 -4.00 5.90
CA PRO A 48 -4.69 -2.77 5.69
C PRO A 48 -5.75 -2.60 6.78
N GLN A 49 -5.69 -1.48 7.48
CA GLN A 49 -6.54 -1.21 8.64
C GLN A 49 -8.00 -0.91 8.27
N PHE A 50 -8.26 -0.41 7.05
CA PHE A 50 -9.59 0.05 6.64
C PHE A 50 -10.14 -0.84 5.54
N VAL A 51 -11.07 -1.71 5.91
CA VAL A 51 -11.76 -2.62 4.99
C VAL A 51 -13.14 -2.06 4.66
N CYS A 52 -13.44 -1.94 3.37
CA CYS A 52 -14.78 -1.65 2.90
C CYS A 52 -15.68 -2.87 3.13
N THR A 53 -16.73 -2.69 3.92
CA THR A 53 -17.72 -3.74 4.16
C THR A 53 -18.63 -4.01 2.96
N ILE A 54 -18.70 -3.10 1.99
CA ILE A 54 -19.56 -3.21 0.80
C ILE A 54 -18.87 -4.04 -0.30
N CYS A 55 -17.59 -3.77 -0.59
CA CYS A 55 -16.87 -4.42 -1.69
C CYS A 55 -15.59 -5.17 -1.27
N GLY A 56 -15.29 -5.22 0.03
CA GLY A 56 -14.10 -5.92 0.55
C GLY A 56 -12.76 -5.20 0.30
N LYS A 57 -12.76 -4.05 -0.38
CA LYS A 57 -11.52 -3.31 -0.68
C LYS A 57 -10.85 -2.83 0.60
N ALA A 58 -9.60 -3.22 0.78
CA ALA A 58 -8.80 -2.89 1.96
C ALA A 58 -7.78 -1.77 1.65
N THR A 59 -7.63 -0.80 2.55
CA THR A 59 -6.69 0.31 2.42
C THR A 59 -5.96 0.59 3.74
N TYR A 60 -4.71 1.07 3.65
CA TYR A 60 -3.88 1.37 4.81
C TYR A 60 -4.14 2.75 5.42
N TYR A 61 -4.70 3.68 4.64
CA TYR A 61 -4.85 5.08 5.05
C TYR A 61 -6.31 5.50 5.11
N ARG A 62 -6.70 6.14 6.22
CA ARG A 62 -8.07 6.67 6.43
C ARG A 62 -8.51 7.64 5.33
N SER A 63 -7.60 8.48 4.83
CA SER A 63 -7.89 9.42 3.74
C SER A 63 -8.25 8.71 2.44
N ASN A 64 -7.58 7.59 2.15
CA ASN A 64 -7.88 6.78 0.96
C ASN A 64 -9.22 6.06 1.14
N PHE A 65 -9.51 5.55 2.34
CA PHE A 65 -10.78 4.91 2.64
C PHE A 65 -11.96 5.88 2.50
N LYS A 66 -11.86 7.08 3.10
CA LYS A 66 -12.90 8.13 2.96
C LYS A 66 -13.17 8.49 1.50
N LYS A 67 -12.11 8.67 0.71
CA LYS A 67 -12.23 8.94 -0.73
C LYS A 67 -12.92 7.79 -1.47
N HIS A 68 -12.56 6.55 -1.15
CA HIS A 68 -13.19 5.38 -1.74
C HIS A 68 -14.69 5.31 -1.39
N MET A 69 -15.07 5.55 -0.13
CA MET A 69 -16.49 5.57 0.27
C MET A 69 -17.26 6.67 -0.45
N ALA A 70 -16.71 7.88 -0.51
CA ALA A 70 -17.35 9.02 -1.15
C ALA A 70 -17.48 8.87 -2.67
N VAL A 71 -16.44 8.38 -3.36
CA VAL A 71 -16.41 8.32 -4.83
C VAL A 71 -16.99 7.02 -5.38
N THR A 72 -16.73 5.88 -4.73
CA THR A 72 -17.15 4.56 -5.23
C THR A 72 -18.53 4.15 -4.71
N HIS A 73 -18.85 4.49 -3.47
CA HIS A 73 -20.11 4.07 -2.85
C HIS A 73 -21.07 5.23 -2.59
N GLN A 74 -20.66 6.48 -2.88
CA GLN A 74 -21.46 7.69 -2.63
C GLN A 74 -21.94 7.82 -1.17
N ILE A 75 -21.20 7.23 -0.23
CA ILE A 75 -21.49 7.25 1.20
C ILE A 75 -20.50 8.18 1.88
N TYR A 76 -21.02 9.24 2.50
CA TYR A 76 -20.29 9.89 3.58
C TYR A 76 -20.36 8.96 4.78
N MET A 77 -19.22 8.41 5.19
CA MET A 77 -19.12 7.71 6.47
C MET A 77 -19.29 8.74 7.59
N THR A 78 -20.54 8.99 7.95
CA THR A 78 -20.98 9.73 9.13
C THR A 78 -20.63 8.95 10.38
#